data_AF-A0A137NSA0-F1
#
_entry.id   AF-A0A137NSA0-F1
#
_cell.length_a   1.000
_cell.length_b   1.000
_cell.length_c   1.000
_cell.angle_alpha   90.00
_cell.angle_beta   90.00
_cell.angle_gamma   90.00
#
_symmetry.space_group_name_H-M   'P 1'
#
loop_
_entity.id
_entity.type
_entity.pdbx_description
1 polymer ?
#
loop_
_entity_poly.entity_id
_entity_poly.type
_entity_poly.pdbx_seq_one_letter_code
_entity_poly.pdbx_strand_id
1 'polypeptide(L)'
;MADINPNDPNKVYTNALRIIYFVLSICGLMFTSILLLILGKRLKKAKHRDIILTIIAVFVDCLSSCGLLFRAIFTQYPYNILKEHYYWCAFDGFLNAHMLIFSGFALSLLSAQRMLYLHFGGKLYTKQF
;
A
#
# COMPACT_ATOMS: atom_id res chain seq x y z
N MET A 1 2.76 -25.62 19.41
CA MET A 1 1.64 -24.81 19.93
C MET A 1 2.11 -24.25 21.25
N ALA A 2 2.43 -22.96 21.30
CA ALA A 2 2.96 -22.32 22.51
C ALA A 2 1.80 -21.76 23.32
N ASP A 3 1.77 -22.09 24.61
CA ASP A 3 0.73 -21.72 25.57
C ASP A 3 0.50 -20.21 25.61
N ILE A 4 -0.70 -19.80 25.18
CA ILE A 4 -1.15 -18.41 25.26
C ILE A 4 -1.55 -18.16 26.72
N ASN A 5 -0.65 -17.60 27.52
CA ASN A 5 -1.01 -17.05 28.83
C ASN A 5 -1.81 -15.75 28.60
N PRO A 6 -3.11 -15.69 28.94
CA PRO A 6 -3.97 -14.56 28.63
C PRO A 6 -3.71 -13.30 29.48
N ASN A 7 -2.83 -13.38 30.48
CA ASN A 7 -2.55 -12.27 31.42
C ASN A 7 -1.43 -11.31 30.97
N ASP A 8 -0.88 -11.48 29.78
CA ASP A 8 0.26 -10.69 29.29
C ASP A 8 -0.21 -9.77 28.13
N PRO A 9 -0.67 -8.53 28.42
CA PRO A 9 -1.37 -7.69 27.45
C PRO A 9 -0.55 -7.38 26.19
N ASN A 10 0.78 -7.35 26.33
CA ASN A 10 1.71 -7.09 25.23
C ASN A 10 1.74 -8.24 24.20
N LYS A 11 1.58 -9.50 24.65
CA LYS A 11 1.56 -10.67 23.75
C LYS A 11 0.23 -10.76 22.99
N VAL A 12 -0.87 -10.45 23.67
CA VAL A 12 -2.20 -10.41 23.03
C VAL A 12 -2.24 -9.31 21.96
N TYR A 13 -1.74 -8.12 22.27
CA TYR A 13 -1.69 -6.99 21.34
C TYR A 13 -0.86 -7.29 20.09
N THR A 14 0.36 -7.81 20.27
CA THR A 14 1.27 -8.11 19.14
C THR A 14 0.73 -9.22 18.23
N ASN A 15 0.07 -10.23 18.78
CA ASN A 15 -0.58 -11.28 18.00
C ASN A 15 -1.79 -10.75 17.21
N ALA A 16 -2.64 -9.93 17.84
CA ALA A 16 -3.78 -9.32 17.17
C ALA A 16 -3.34 -8.40 16.02
N LEU A 17 -2.32 -7.55 16.24
CA LEU A 17 -1.77 -6.66 15.23
C LEU A 17 -1.26 -7.43 14.01
N ARG A 18 -0.61 -8.57 14.24
CA ARG A 18 -0.08 -9.43 13.17
C ARG A 18 -1.19 -10.02 12.31
N ILE A 19 -2.25 -10.54 12.93
CA ILE A 19 -3.40 -11.08 12.20
C ILE A 19 -4.04 -9.99 11.34
N ILE A 20 -4.23 -8.79 11.90
CA ILE A 20 -4.79 -7.64 11.17
C ILE A 20 -3.90 -7.28 9.97
N TYR A 21 -2.58 -7.17 10.14
CA TYR A 21 -1.68 -6.88 9.02
C TYR A 21 -1.70 -7.95 7.94
N PHE A 22 -1.77 -9.23 8.33
CA PHE A 22 -1.83 -10.33 7.38
C PHE A 22 -3.12 -10.30 6.56
N VAL A 23 -4.27 -10.11 7.21
CA VAL A 23 -5.58 -10.02 6.55
C VAL A 23 -5.65 -8.78 5.64
N LEU A 24 -5.22 -7.61 6.14
CA LEU A 24 -5.21 -6.37 5.36
C LEU A 24 -4.28 -6.48 4.14
N SER A 25 -3.11 -7.10 4.30
CA SER A 25 -2.16 -7.28 3.21
C SER A 25 -2.71 -8.21 2.11
N ILE A 26 -3.29 -9.35 2.47
CA ILE A 26 -3.89 -10.28 1.49
C ILE A 26 -5.05 -9.62 0.74
N CYS A 27 -5.97 -8.99 1.48
CA CYS A 27 -7.08 -8.27 0.87
C CYS A 27 -6.57 -7.14 -0.04
N GLY A 28 -5.59 -6.36 0.42
CA GLY A 28 -4.97 -5.27 -0.34
C GLY A 28 -4.33 -5.75 -1.64
N LEU A 29 -3.56 -6.84 -1.61
CA LEU A 29 -2.94 -7.43 -2.80
C LEU A 29 -3.97 -7.95 -3.80
N MET A 30 -5.05 -8.57 -3.32
CA MET A 30 -6.13 -9.04 -4.18
C MET A 30 -6.80 -7.87 -4.91
N PHE A 31 -7.19 -6.80 -4.19
CA PHE A 31 -7.81 -5.63 -4.81
C PHE A 31 -6.88 -4.89 -5.77
N THR A 32 -5.64 -4.63 -5.36
CA THR A 32 -4.66 -3.91 -6.17
C THR A 32 -4.27 -4.69 -7.43
N SER A 33 -4.14 -6.02 -7.35
CA SER A 33 -3.87 -6.88 -8.52
C SER A 33 -5.02 -6.84 -9.54
N ILE A 34 -6.27 -6.96 -9.08
CA ILE A 34 -7.45 -6.86 -9.97
C ILE A 34 -7.51 -5.48 -10.63
N LEU A 35 -7.31 -4.41 -9.87
CA LEU A 35 -7.26 -3.04 -10.38
C LEU A 35 -6.16 -2.88 -11.43
N LEU A 36 -4.95 -3.37 -11.16
CA LEU A 36 -3.81 -3.28 -12.08
C LEU A 36 -4.10 -3.99 -13.40
N LEU A 37 -4.76 -5.15 -13.37
CA LEU A 37 -5.17 -5.88 -14.58
C LEU A 37 -6.21 -5.10 -15.40
N ILE A 38 -7.21 -4.51 -14.74
CA ILE A 38 -8.25 -3.72 -15.41
C ILE A 38 -7.64 -2.46 -16.03
N LEU A 39 -6.80 -1.74 -15.28
CA LEU A 39 -6.15 -0.52 -15.75
C LEU A 39 -5.14 -0.82 -16.86
N GLY A 40 -4.38 -1.92 -16.77
CA GLY A 40 -3.47 -2.35 -17.82
C GLY A 40 -4.17 -2.63 -19.15
N LYS A 41 -5.36 -3.25 -19.11
CA LYS A 41 -6.20 -3.44 -20.30
C LYS A 41 -6.71 -2.11 -20.87
N ARG A 42 -7.03 -1.13 -20.02
CA ARG A 42 -7.49 0.21 -20.43
C ARG A 42 -6.36 1.03 -21.04
N LEU A 43 -5.15 0.96 -20.47
CA LEU A 43 -3.96 1.68 -20.96
C LEU A 43 -3.60 1.29 -22.39
N LYS A 44 -3.71 0.00 -22.74
CA LYS A 44 -3.45 -0.48 -24.11
C LYS A 44 -4.39 0.11 -25.17
N LYS A 45 -5.59 0.55 -24.77
CA LYS A 45 -6.58 1.09 -25.70
C LYS A 45 -6.52 2.62 -25.83
N ALA A 46 -6.18 3.33 -24.75
CA ALA A 46 -6.08 4.79 -24.76
C ALA A 46 -5.05 5.26 -23.73
N LYS A 47 -4.08 6.06 -24.17
CA LYS A 47 -3.00 6.58 -23.34
C LYS A 47 -3.39 7.93 -22.73
N HIS A 48 -4.27 7.91 -21.73
CA HIS A 48 -4.54 9.10 -20.92
C HIS A 48 -3.54 9.21 -19.77
N ARG A 49 -2.98 10.41 -19.53
CA ARG A 49 -2.05 10.67 -18.40
C ARG A 49 -2.66 10.26 -17.06
N ASP A 50 -3.96 10.44 -16.89
CA ASP A 50 -4.70 10.10 -15.66
C ASP A 50 -4.66 8.59 -15.37
N ILE A 51 -4.68 7.76 -16.42
CA ILE A 51 -4.55 6.31 -16.29
C ILE A 51 -3.14 5.95 -15.82
N ILE A 52 -2.10 6.65 -16.30
CA ILE A 52 -0.71 6.42 -15.89
C ILE A 52 -0.52 6.80 -14.42
N LEU A 53 -1.01 7.96 -13.99
CA LEU A 53 -1.00 8.39 -12.58
C LEU A 53 -1.68 7.37 -11.67
N THR A 54 -2.85 6.86 -12.09
CA THR A 54 -3.57 5.84 -11.32
C THR A 54 -2.83 4.50 -11.27
N ILE A 55 -2.16 4.09 -12.35
CA ILE A 55 -1.33 2.87 -12.36
C ILE A 55 -0.16 3.01 -11.41
N ILE A 56 0.51 4.17 -11.37
CA ILE A 56 1.61 4.42 -10.44
C ILE A 56 1.11 4.35 -8.99
N ALA A 57 -0.04 4.96 -8.69
CA ALA A 57 -0.65 4.88 -7.36
C ALA A 57 -0.95 3.43 -6.94
N VAL A 58 -1.63 2.66 -7.82
CA VAL A 58 -1.95 1.24 -7.56
C VAL A 58 -0.68 0.38 -7.43
N PHE A 59 0.38 0.70 -8.16
CA PHE A 59 1.66 0.02 -8.04
C PHE A 59 2.32 0.28 -6.68
N VAL A 60 2.28 1.51 -6.18
CA VAL A 60 2.77 1.83 -4.83
C VAL A 60 1.92 1.18 -3.75
N ASP A 61 0.59 1.10 -3.93
CA ASP A 61 -0.30 0.39 -3.02
C ASP A 61 0.00 -1.12 -2.96
N CYS A 62 0.36 -1.70 -4.10
CA CYS A 62 0.83 -3.09 -4.19
C CYS A 62 2.15 -3.27 -3.43
N LEU A 63 3.13 -2.39 -3.64
CA LEU A 63 4.41 -2.40 -2.91
C LEU A 63 4.23 -2.24 -1.40
N SER A 64 3.34 -1.33 -0.97
CA SER A 64 2.98 -1.14 0.43
C SER A 64 2.35 -2.41 1.02
N SER A 65 1.43 -3.04 0.30
CA SER A 65 0.79 -4.30 0.73
C SER A 65 1.80 -5.45 0.83
N CYS A 66 2.77 -5.54 -0.10
CA CYS A 66 3.89 -6.47 -0.02
C CYS A 66 4.81 -6.21 1.18
N GLY A 67 5.09 -4.95 1.52
CA GLY A 67 5.86 -4.57 2.71
C GLY A 67 5.18 -5.01 4.01
N LEU A 68 3.86 -4.83 4.10
CA LEU A 68 3.06 -5.35 5.23
C LEU A 68 3.07 -6.88 5.31
N LEU A 69 3.04 -7.57 4.16
CA LEU A 69 3.13 -9.02 4.08
C LEU A 69 4.48 -9.53 4.58
N PHE A 70 5.57 -8.87 4.15
CA PHE A 70 6.92 -9.14 4.60
C PHE A 70 7.00 -9.01 6.13
N ARG A 71 6.51 -7.91 6.71
CA ARG A 71 6.45 -7.72 8.16
C ARG A 71 5.64 -8.81 8.88
N ALA A 72 4.51 -9.24 8.32
CA ALA A 72 3.69 -10.29 8.91
C ALA A 72 4.40 -11.67 8.93
N ILE A 73 5.15 -12.02 7.88
CA ILE A 73 5.89 -13.29 7.78
C ILE A 73 7.17 -13.26 8.64
N PHE A 74 7.96 -12.19 8.55
CA PHE A 74 9.24 -12.08 9.26
C PHE A 74 9.09 -11.95 10.78
N THR A 75 7.91 -11.58 11.25
CA THR A 75 7.59 -11.64 12.68
C THR A 75 7.19 -13.05 13.16
N GLN A 76 6.88 -13.99 12.24
CA GLN A 76 6.36 -15.33 12.57
C GLN A 76 7.39 -16.48 12.49
N TYR A 77 8.36 -16.45 11.58
CA TYR A 77 9.41 -17.48 11.49
C TYR A 77 10.50 -17.31 12.56
N PRO A 78 11.17 -18.39 13.01
CA PRO A 78 11.27 -18.79 14.42
C PRO A 78 12.26 -17.99 15.28
N TYR A 79 12.98 -17.06 14.68
CA TYR A 79 13.73 -16.03 15.39
C TYR A 79 13.19 -14.71 14.86
N ASN A 80 12.79 -13.81 15.76
CA ASN A 80 12.25 -12.51 15.41
C ASN A 80 13.41 -11.71 14.77
N ILE A 81 13.71 -11.92 13.48
CA ILE A 81 14.91 -11.38 12.80
C ILE A 81 14.95 -9.85 12.89
N LEU A 82 13.77 -9.22 12.98
CA LEU A 82 13.61 -7.78 13.22
C LEU A 82 14.11 -7.32 14.60
N LYS A 83 14.07 -8.20 15.60
CA LYS A 83 14.62 -7.96 16.95
C LYS A 83 16.12 -8.22 17.00
N GLU A 84 16.61 -9.15 16.19
CA GLU A 84 18.04 -9.49 16.06
C GLU A 84 18.80 -8.40 15.28
N HIS A 85 18.19 -7.87 14.21
CA HIS A 85 18.77 -6.81 13.39
C HIS A 85 17.91 -5.55 13.38
N TYR A 86 18.16 -4.68 14.35
CA TYR A 86 17.48 -3.38 14.51
C TYR A 86 17.44 -2.54 13.23
N TYR A 87 18.53 -2.53 12.44
CA TYR A 87 18.60 -1.78 11.18
C TYR A 87 17.55 -2.22 10.15
N TRP A 88 17.30 -3.53 10.03
CA TRP A 88 16.29 -4.06 9.11
C TRP A 88 14.87 -3.71 9.56
N CYS A 89 14.62 -3.66 10.87
CA CYS A 89 13.34 -3.22 11.41
C CYS A 89 13.10 -1.72 11.23
N ALA A 90 14.12 -0.90 11.44
CA ALA A 90 14.04 0.54 11.18
C ALA A 90 13.82 0.82 9.69
N PHE A 91 14.50 0.08 8.80
CA PHE A 91 14.33 0.18 7.36
C PHE A 91 12.93 -0.22 6.90
N ASP A 92 12.38 -1.35 7.37
CA ASP A 92 11.01 -1.77 7.06
C ASP A 92 9.98 -0.74 7.53
N GLY A 93 10.13 -0.23 8.75
CA GLY A 93 9.25 0.80 9.29
C GLY A 93 9.30 2.10 8.48
N PHE A 94 10.50 2.54 8.12
CA PHE A 94 10.69 3.74 7.30
C PHE A 94 10.11 3.56 5.89
N LEU A 95 10.39 2.44 5.23
CA LEU A 95 9.94 2.17 3.87
C LEU A 95 8.41 2.07 3.80
N ASN A 96 7.79 1.35 4.75
CA ASN A 96 6.34 1.27 4.83
C ASN A 96 5.70 2.65 5.08
N ALA A 97 6.26 3.46 5.97
CA ALA A 97 5.76 4.82 6.21
C ALA A 97 5.89 5.71 4.95
N HIS A 98 7.01 5.61 4.24
CA HIS A 98 7.25 6.37 3.03
C HIS A 98 6.28 5.99 1.90
N MET A 99 6.04 4.70 1.70
CA MET A 99 5.08 4.20 0.70
C MET A 99 3.65 4.66 1.02
N LEU A 100 3.28 4.70 2.30
CA LEU A 100 1.94 5.12 2.74
C LEU A 100 1.71 6.63 2.53
N ILE A 101 2.72 7.46 2.82
CA ILE A 101 2.67 8.91 2.53
C ILE A 101 2.59 9.15 1.02
N PHE A 102 3.40 8.42 0.23
CA PHE A 102 3.39 8.57 -1.22
C PHE A 102 2.05 8.15 -1.84
N SER A 103 1.45 7.05 -1.37
CA SER A 103 0.10 6.64 -1.78
C SER A 103 -0.94 7.73 -1.49
N GLY A 104 -0.94 8.28 -0.27
CA GLY A 104 -1.83 9.38 0.10
C GLY A 104 -1.64 10.63 -0.76
N PHE A 105 -0.38 10.97 -1.09
CA PHE A 105 -0.08 12.09 -1.98
C PHE A 105 -0.58 11.85 -3.40
N ALA A 106 -0.39 10.65 -3.95
CA ALA A 106 -0.88 10.29 -5.29
C ALA A 106 -2.42 10.36 -5.35
N LEU A 107 -3.12 9.89 -4.31
CA LEU A 107 -4.57 9.98 -4.20
C LEU A 107 -5.06 11.43 -4.14
N SER A 108 -4.35 12.28 -3.39
CA SER A 108 -4.63 13.71 -3.27
C SER A 108 -4.48 14.44 -4.61
N LEU A 109 -3.40 14.16 -5.35
CA LEU A 109 -3.19 14.71 -6.70
C LEU A 109 -4.31 14.29 -7.66
N LEU A 110 -4.73 13.03 -7.63
CA LEU A 110 -5.82 12.53 -8.46
C LEU A 110 -7.15 13.24 -8.15
N SER A 111 -7.42 13.48 -6.86
CA SER A 111 -8.60 14.24 -6.41
C SER A 111 -8.54 15.69 -6.88
N ALA A 112 -7.40 16.37 -6.69
CA ALA A 112 -7.19 17.74 -7.13
C ALA A 112 -7.33 17.90 -8.65
N GLN A 113 -6.79 16.95 -9.43
CA GLN A 113 -6.90 16.96 -10.88
C GLN A 113 -8.36 16.85 -11.34
N ARG A 114 -9.15 15.97 -10.71
CA ARG A 114 -10.60 15.84 -11.00
C ARG A 114 -11.37 17.10 -10.62
N MET A 115 -11.03 17.73 -9.49
CA MET A 115 -11.65 18.97 -9.05
C MET A 115 -11.38 20.12 -10.04
N LEU A 116 -10.13 20.26 -10.50
CA LEU A 116 -9.76 21.27 -11.50
C LEU A 116 -10.48 21.03 -12.84
N TYR A 117 -10.61 19.78 -13.27
CA TYR A 117 -11.33 19.44 -14.50
C TYR A 117 -12.81 19.86 -14.47
N LEU A 118 -13.48 19.66 -13.32
CA LEU A 118 -14.86 20.07 -13.10
C LEU A 118 -15.01 21.60 -13.09
N HIS A 119 -14.08 22.31 -12.44
CA HIS A 119 -14.20 23.77 -12.27
C HIS A 119 -13.82 24.55 -13.53
N PHE A 120 -12.80 24.10 -14.28
CA PHE A 120 -12.32 24.78 -15.51
C PHE A 120 -12.89 24.22 -16.82
N GLY A 121 -13.85 23.28 -16.74
CA GLY A 121 -14.68 22.87 -17.87
C GLY A 121 -13.89 22.45 -19.13
N GLY A 122 -13.06 21.41 -19.03
CA GLY A 122 -12.49 20.62 -20.15
C GLY A 122 -11.64 21.31 -21.23
N LYS A 123 -11.74 22.63 -21.45
CA LYS A 123 -11.16 23.35 -22.59
C LYS A 123 -9.75 23.87 -22.38
N LEU A 124 -9.30 24.09 -21.14
CA LEU A 124 -7.93 24.54 -20.86
C LEU A 124 -6.92 23.39 -20.70
N TYR A 125 -7.37 22.21 -20.26
CA TYR A 125 -6.46 21.13 -19.84
C TYR A 125 -5.85 20.33 -21.00
N THR A 126 -6.46 20.34 -22.19
CA THR A 126 -5.91 19.70 -23.41
C THR A 126 -4.87 20.56 -24.14
N LYS A 127 -4.74 21.85 -23.80
CA LYS A 127 -3.86 22.78 -24.54
C LYS A 127 -2.55 23.14 -23.83
N GLN A 128 -2.36 22.75 -22.58
CA GLN A 128 -1.14 23.13 -21.85
C GLN A 128 -0.14 21.99 -21.57
N PHE A 129 -0.47 20.69 -21.73
CA PHE A 129 0.46 19.60 -21.33
C PHE A 129 0.30 18.26 -22.06
#